data_AF-A0A3D0W8G2-F1
#
_entry.id   AF-A0A3D0W8G2-F1
#
_cell.length_a   1.000
_cell.length_b   1.000
_cell.length_c   1.000
_cell.angle_alpha   90.00
_cell.angle_beta   90.00
_cell.angle_gamma   90.00
#
_symmetry.space_group_name_H-M   'P 1'
#
loop_
_entity.id
_entity.type
_entity.pdbx_description
1 polymer ?
#
loop_
_entity_poly.entity_id
_entity_poly.type
_entity_poly.pdbx_seq_one_letter_code
_entity_poly.pdbx_strand_id
1 'polypeptide(L)'
;MKRPLEPSPRSGIVADMNRPQRVPGTGDVAPIALTRMRRVATGLLVAMAALFLFARTQGGAHPVWGYVQAFAEAAMVGGLADWFAVTALFRHVPVLDSGARGSTTTFVQRGIGDVLLAWENEAYLALEELGPDAFDIVTPTLSILAEPPVALVPGNAERKGNLEVAQGYLDYLYSDVGRAIAAKNYYRPFRPEAAAAEDIARFGELNLVTIADFGGWREAQPRFFGDGGVFDQIYSSSTQ
;
A
#
# COMPACT_ATOMS: atom_id res chain seq x y z
N MET A 1 21.52 22.61 -49.72
CA MET A 1 20.65 23.58 -49.02
C MET A 1 19.72 22.79 -48.08
N LYS A 2 20.09 22.63 -46.80
CA LYS A 2 19.27 21.92 -45.81
C LYS A 2 18.30 22.92 -45.17
N ARG A 3 17.00 22.63 -45.21
CA ARG A 3 15.96 23.44 -44.56
C ARG A 3 16.15 23.35 -43.04
N PRO A 4 16.15 24.46 -42.28
CA PRO A 4 16.16 24.41 -40.82
C PRO A 4 14.87 23.76 -40.30
N LEU A 5 14.98 22.84 -39.35
CA LEU A 5 13.83 22.29 -38.63
C LEU A 5 13.31 23.36 -37.67
N GLU A 6 12.06 23.76 -37.85
CA GLU A 6 11.34 24.65 -36.94
C GLU A 6 11.19 23.97 -35.57
N PRO A 7 11.44 24.68 -34.45
CA PRO A 7 11.22 24.13 -33.12
C PRO A 7 9.72 23.93 -32.87
N SER A 8 9.33 22.68 -32.56
CA SER A 8 7.98 22.32 -32.12
C SER A 8 7.53 23.19 -30.93
N PRO A 9 6.28 23.69 -30.92
CA PRO A 9 5.78 24.53 -29.84
C PRO A 9 5.79 23.76 -28.52
N ARG A 10 6.46 24.33 -27.51
CA ARG A 10 6.47 23.87 -26.11
C ARG A 10 5.04 23.95 -25.55
N SER A 11 4.27 22.89 -25.70
CA SER A 11 2.98 22.72 -25.03
C SER A 11 3.18 21.97 -23.72
N GLY A 12 3.29 22.73 -22.62
CA GLY A 12 2.43 22.53 -21.46
C GLY A 12 2.44 21.23 -20.64
N ILE A 13 3.40 20.32 -20.77
CA ILE A 13 3.50 19.14 -19.87
C ILE A 13 4.66 19.32 -18.88
N VAL A 14 4.57 20.36 -18.06
CA VAL A 14 5.16 20.28 -16.71
C VAL A 14 3.99 19.85 -15.84
N ALA A 15 3.89 18.55 -15.60
CA ALA A 15 2.92 18.02 -14.64
C ALA A 15 3.22 18.67 -13.29
N ASP A 16 2.27 19.46 -12.79
CA ASP A 16 2.26 20.01 -11.45
C ASP A 16 2.32 18.84 -10.45
N MET A 17 3.53 18.55 -9.94
CA MET A 17 3.83 17.42 -9.04
C MET A 17 3.12 17.53 -7.68
N ASN A 18 2.41 18.63 -7.40
CA ASN A 18 1.65 18.84 -6.18
C ASN A 18 0.13 18.69 -6.35
N ARG A 19 -0.37 18.41 -7.57
CA ARG A 19 -1.80 18.10 -7.75
C ARG A 19 -2.07 16.61 -7.56
N PRO A 20 -3.07 16.22 -6.74
CA PRO A 20 -3.58 14.87 -6.76
C PRO A 20 -4.12 14.56 -8.16
N GLN A 21 -3.40 13.72 -8.90
CA GLN A 21 -3.80 13.24 -10.22
C GLN A 21 -4.93 12.22 -10.02
N ARG A 22 -6.17 12.56 -10.39
CA ARG A 22 -7.24 11.56 -10.45
C ARG A 22 -6.96 10.62 -11.63
N VAL A 23 -6.76 9.35 -11.32
CA VAL A 23 -6.48 8.28 -12.29
C VAL A 23 -7.80 7.79 -12.92
N PRO A 24 -8.07 8.07 -14.20
CA PRO A 24 -9.27 7.57 -14.90
C PRO A 24 -9.14 6.06 -15.15
N GLY A 25 -10.20 5.28 -14.94
CA GLY A 25 -10.17 3.82 -15.06
C GLY A 25 -10.08 3.08 -13.72
N THR A 26 -9.83 3.82 -12.63
CA THR A 26 -10.36 3.45 -11.31
C THR A 26 -11.86 3.72 -11.38
N GLY A 27 -12.71 2.70 -11.55
CA GLY A 27 -14.15 2.89 -11.33
C GLY A 27 -14.27 3.49 -9.94
N ASP A 28 -14.82 4.70 -9.81
CA ASP A 28 -14.75 5.57 -8.62
C ASP A 28 -14.37 4.77 -7.38
N VAL A 29 -13.06 4.64 -7.12
CA VAL A 29 -12.60 3.95 -5.92
C VAL A 29 -12.99 4.93 -4.85
N ALA A 30 -14.20 4.75 -4.34
CA ALA A 30 -14.72 5.56 -3.26
C ALA A 30 -13.61 5.49 -2.22
N PRO A 31 -12.98 6.61 -1.84
CA PRO A 31 -12.06 6.56 -0.73
C PRO A 31 -12.87 5.91 0.36
N ILE A 32 -12.50 4.68 0.77
CA ILE A 32 -13.08 4.10 1.97
C ILE A 32 -12.42 4.88 3.09
N ALA A 33 -12.92 6.10 3.25
CA ALA A 33 -13.39 6.70 4.44
C ALA A 33 -12.58 6.30 5.67
N LEU A 34 -11.24 6.32 5.60
CA LEU A 34 -10.40 6.21 6.78
C LEU A 34 -10.72 7.36 7.71
N THR A 35 -11.09 8.54 7.20
CA THR A 35 -11.67 9.61 8.01
C THR A 35 -13.00 9.22 8.64
N ARG A 36 -13.91 8.52 7.94
CA ARG A 36 -15.18 8.04 8.51
C ARG A 36 -14.95 6.91 9.52
N MET A 37 -14.06 5.97 9.22
CA MET A 37 -13.70 4.84 10.05
C MET A 37 -12.95 5.31 11.29
N ARG A 38 -12.01 6.24 11.17
CA ARG A 38 -11.39 6.95 12.30
C ARG A 38 -12.44 7.69 13.12
N ARG A 39 -13.35 8.46 12.50
CA ARG A 39 -14.44 9.14 13.22
C ARG A 39 -15.37 8.17 13.94
N VAL A 40 -15.73 7.06 13.30
CA VAL A 40 -16.59 6.02 13.89
C VAL A 40 -15.85 5.29 15.00
N ALA A 41 -14.60 4.87 14.78
CA ALA A 41 -13.78 4.18 15.77
C ALA A 41 -13.49 5.08 16.98
N THR A 42 -13.09 6.34 16.76
CA THR A 42 -12.92 7.33 17.83
C THR A 42 -14.26 7.61 18.53
N GLY A 43 -15.36 7.73 17.79
CA GLY A 43 -16.69 7.91 18.37
C GLY A 43 -17.13 6.73 19.25
N LEU A 44 -16.90 5.50 18.78
CA LEU A 44 -17.15 4.27 19.54
C LEU A 44 -16.24 4.19 20.77
N LEU A 45 -14.96 4.53 20.65
CA LEU A 45 -14.03 4.55 21.78
C LEU A 45 -14.46 5.56 22.85
N VAL A 46 -14.84 6.78 22.44
CA VAL A 46 -15.38 7.80 23.36
C VAL A 46 -16.69 7.34 23.99
N ALA A 47 -17.58 6.70 23.22
CA ALA A 47 -18.82 6.15 23.75
C ALA A 47 -18.57 5.04 24.78
N MET A 48 -17.60 4.15 24.55
CA MET A 48 -17.20 3.13 25.52
C MET A 48 -16.56 3.73 26.77
N ALA A 49 -15.76 4.79 26.61
CA ALA A 49 -15.21 5.52 27.76
C ALA A 49 -16.30 6.19 28.60
N ALA A 50 -17.29 6.83 27.96
CA ALA A 50 -18.44 7.40 28.65
C ALA A 50 -19.28 6.31 29.35
N LEU A 51 -19.50 5.17 28.68
CA LEU A 51 -20.22 4.03 29.25
C LEU A 51 -19.48 3.44 30.46
N PHE A 52 -18.16 3.32 30.40
CA PHE A 52 -17.33 2.86 31.52
C PHE A 52 -17.43 3.80 32.72
N LEU A 53 -17.26 5.11 32.50
CA LEU A 53 -17.37 6.12 33.56
C LEU A 53 -18.76 6.15 34.18
N PHE A 54 -19.80 6.03 33.36
CA PHE A 54 -21.18 5.95 33.84
C PHE A 54 -21.47 4.67 34.63
N ALA A 55 -21.06 3.50 34.12
CA ALA A 55 -21.23 2.23 34.84
C ALA A 55 -20.51 2.25 36.20
N ARG A 56 -19.36 2.93 36.28
CA ARG A 56 -18.60 3.11 37.52
C ARG A 56 -19.34 3.93 38.57
N THR A 57 -20.13 4.95 38.19
CA THR A 57 -20.96 5.70 39.17
C THR A 57 -22.12 4.87 39.71
N GLN A 58 -22.53 3.83 38.99
CA GLN A 58 -23.64 2.95 39.33
C GLN A 58 -23.22 1.68 40.11
N GLY A 59 -21.93 1.54 40.44
CA GLY A 59 -21.32 0.32 41.00
C GLY A 59 -21.87 -0.20 42.34
N GLY A 60 -22.77 0.54 42.99
CA GLY A 60 -23.49 0.10 44.19
C GLY A 60 -24.97 -0.25 43.99
N ALA A 61 -25.52 -0.05 42.78
CA ALA A 61 -26.97 -0.12 42.55
C ALA A 61 -27.48 -1.51 42.14
N HIS A 62 -26.77 -2.23 41.25
CA HIS A 62 -27.19 -3.54 40.75
C HIS A 62 -26.01 -4.33 40.13
N PRO A 63 -25.90 -5.66 40.29
CA PRO A 63 -24.77 -6.48 39.79
C PRO A 63 -24.52 -6.36 38.27
N VAL A 64 -25.55 -6.04 37.50
CA VAL A 64 -25.48 -5.84 36.04
C VAL A 64 -24.48 -4.75 35.65
N TRP A 65 -24.28 -3.73 36.50
CA TRP A 65 -23.35 -2.63 36.22
C TRP A 65 -21.89 -3.07 36.24
N GLY A 66 -21.55 -4.11 37.01
CA GLY A 66 -20.20 -4.71 36.99
C GLY A 66 -19.88 -5.35 35.64
N TYR A 67 -20.83 -6.07 35.03
CA TYR A 67 -20.66 -6.67 33.70
C TYR A 67 -20.54 -5.61 32.59
N VAL A 68 -21.36 -4.55 32.67
CA VAL A 68 -21.30 -3.43 31.71
C VAL A 68 -19.96 -2.70 31.81
N GLN A 69 -19.44 -2.49 33.02
CA GLN A 69 -18.13 -1.88 33.24
C GLN A 69 -17.02 -2.74 32.62
N ALA A 70 -16.99 -4.05 32.89
CA ALA A 70 -15.97 -4.95 32.35
C ALA A 70 -16.01 -5.03 30.82
N PHE A 71 -17.20 -5.05 30.22
CA PHE A 71 -17.36 -5.00 28.76
C PHE A 71 -16.82 -3.70 28.15
N ALA A 72 -17.18 -2.55 28.74
CA ALA A 72 -16.72 -1.25 28.26
C ALA A 72 -15.19 -1.10 28.39
N GLU A 73 -14.62 -1.62 29.48
CA GLU A 73 -13.16 -1.68 29.69
C GLU A 73 -12.47 -2.53 28.62
N ALA A 74 -12.95 -3.75 28.38
CA ALA A 74 -12.42 -4.63 27.34
C ALA A 74 -12.55 -4.02 25.94
N ALA A 75 -13.66 -3.36 25.63
CA ALA A 75 -13.87 -2.69 24.34
C ALA A 75 -12.92 -1.50 24.14
N MET A 76 -12.63 -0.72 25.19
CA MET A 76 -11.63 0.35 25.12
C MET A 76 -10.21 -0.19 24.92
N VAL A 77 -9.84 -1.25 25.64
CA VAL A 77 -8.54 -1.90 25.48
C VAL A 77 -8.40 -2.48 24.06
N GLY A 78 -9.43 -3.15 23.55
CA GLY A 78 -9.46 -3.68 22.19
C GLY A 78 -9.41 -2.58 21.12
N GLY A 79 -10.08 -1.45 21.34
CA GLY A 79 -10.06 -0.28 20.44
C GLY A 79 -8.73 0.48 20.41
N LEU A 80 -7.83 0.21 21.35
CA LEU A 80 -6.46 0.75 21.40
C LEU A 80 -5.41 -0.28 20.95
N ALA A 81 -5.83 -1.50 20.59
CA ALA A 81 -4.91 -2.62 20.40
C ALA A 81 -4.21 -2.67 19.03
N ASP A 82 -4.37 -1.66 18.17
CA ASP A 82 -3.78 -1.62 16.83
C ASP A 82 -2.25 -1.80 16.85
N TRP A 83 -1.56 -1.27 17.87
CA TRP A 83 -0.13 -1.51 18.08
C TRP A 83 0.19 -2.98 18.36
N PHE A 84 -0.60 -3.63 19.24
CA PHE A 84 -0.38 -5.02 19.61
C PHE A 84 -0.62 -5.97 18.44
N ALA A 85 -1.57 -5.66 17.54
CA ALA A 85 -1.81 -6.45 16.35
C ALA A 85 -0.58 -6.48 15.42
N VAL A 86 0.04 -5.32 15.16
CA VAL A 86 1.24 -5.25 14.31
C VAL A 86 2.45 -5.88 15.03
N THR A 87 2.63 -5.66 16.34
CA THR A 87 3.69 -6.34 17.10
C THR A 87 3.51 -7.87 17.10
N ALA A 88 2.28 -8.36 17.25
CA ALA A 88 1.98 -9.78 17.18
C ALA A 88 2.29 -10.35 15.78
N LEU A 89 1.95 -9.62 14.71
CA LEU A 89 2.30 -10.01 13.35
C LEU A 89 3.82 -10.20 13.19
N PHE A 90 4.63 -9.24 13.65
CA PHE A 90 6.10 -9.33 13.52
C PHE A 90 6.74 -10.47 14.33
N ARG A 91 6.09 -10.96 15.40
CA ARG A 91 6.53 -12.20 16.09
C ARG A 91 6.39 -13.45 15.22
N HIS A 92 5.55 -13.41 14.19
CA HIS A 92 5.37 -14.49 13.22
C HIS A 92 6.19 -14.28 11.94
N VAL A 93 7.11 -13.30 11.91
CA VAL A 93 7.99 -13.05 10.75
C VAL A 93 9.37 -13.64 11.04
N PRO A 94 9.68 -14.87 10.58
CA PRO A 94 10.97 -15.51 10.86
C PRO A 94 12.13 -14.96 10.02
N VAL A 95 11.84 -14.36 8.87
CA VAL A 95 12.86 -13.88 7.91
C VAL A 95 12.46 -12.51 7.37
N LEU A 96 13.40 -11.56 7.43
CA LEU A 96 13.31 -10.24 6.81
C LEU A 96 14.39 -10.12 5.73
N ASP A 97 14.08 -10.60 4.53
CA ASP A 97 14.95 -10.47 3.36
C ASP A 97 15.10 -9.00 2.94
N SER A 98 16.24 -8.65 2.34
CA SER A 98 16.57 -7.27 1.95
C SER A 98 15.75 -6.72 0.79
N GLY A 99 14.98 -7.56 0.09
CA GLY A 99 14.14 -7.15 -1.03
C GLY A 99 13.10 -8.20 -1.40
N ALA A 100 12.04 -7.75 -2.07
CA ALA A 100 10.85 -8.55 -2.35
C ALA A 100 11.15 -9.86 -3.09
N ARG A 101 11.98 -9.83 -4.15
CA ARG A 101 12.36 -11.07 -4.89
C ARG A 101 13.10 -12.07 -4.00
N GLY A 102 13.86 -11.59 -3.02
CA GLY A 102 14.50 -12.43 -2.00
C GLY A 102 13.45 -13.12 -1.13
N SER A 103 12.47 -12.37 -0.63
CA SER A 103 11.33 -12.91 0.13
C SER A 103 10.53 -13.93 -0.67
N THR A 104 10.26 -13.65 -1.96
CA THR A 104 9.62 -14.61 -2.88
C THR A 104 10.44 -15.88 -2.95
N THR A 105 11.76 -15.79 -3.17
CA THR A 105 12.65 -16.96 -3.23
C THR A 105 12.65 -17.77 -1.92
N THR A 106 12.68 -17.09 -0.77
CA THR A 106 12.62 -17.73 0.55
C THR A 106 11.32 -18.50 0.75
N PHE A 107 10.18 -17.89 0.43
CA PHE A 107 8.88 -18.55 0.56
C PHE A 107 8.72 -19.68 -0.44
N VAL A 108 8.94 -19.37 -1.72
CA VAL A 108 8.58 -20.20 -2.85
C VAL A 108 9.56 -21.34 -3.08
N GLN A 109 10.87 -21.06 -3.08
CA GLN A 109 11.89 -22.07 -3.41
C GLN A 109 12.44 -22.76 -2.17
N ARG A 110 12.53 -22.05 -1.03
CA ARG A 110 13.06 -22.61 0.22
C ARG A 110 11.96 -23.16 1.14
N GLY A 111 10.68 -22.89 0.85
CA GLY A 111 9.55 -23.40 1.62
C GLY A 111 9.48 -22.84 3.04
N ILE A 112 9.93 -21.60 3.25
CA ILE A 112 9.96 -20.96 4.58
C ILE A 112 8.77 -20.00 4.73
N GLY A 113 7.91 -20.28 5.71
CA GLY A 113 6.72 -19.49 6.04
C GLY A 113 5.45 -20.07 5.41
N ASP A 114 4.30 -19.79 6.04
CA ASP A 114 2.99 -20.27 5.59
C ASP A 114 2.28 -19.24 4.68
N VAL A 115 2.68 -17.97 4.76
CA VAL A 115 2.12 -16.87 3.97
C VAL A 115 3.22 -15.87 3.61
N LEU A 116 3.17 -15.34 2.39
CA LEU A 116 4.02 -14.26 1.91
C LEU A 116 3.19 -12.99 1.69
N LEU A 117 3.58 -11.90 2.37
CA LEU A 117 3.11 -10.56 2.00
C LEU A 117 3.85 -10.12 0.72
N ALA A 118 3.23 -10.39 -0.42
CA ALA A 118 3.84 -10.21 -1.74
C ALA A 118 3.39 -8.90 -2.42
N TRP A 119 4.25 -8.38 -3.29
CA TRP A 119 3.76 -7.55 -4.39
C TRP A 119 2.84 -8.40 -5.28
N GLU A 120 1.73 -7.83 -5.72
CA GLU A 120 0.75 -8.56 -6.54
C GLU A 120 1.39 -9.11 -7.83
N ASN A 121 2.29 -8.35 -8.46
CA ASN A 121 3.02 -8.80 -9.64
C ASN A 121 3.98 -9.97 -9.35
N GLU A 122 4.61 -10.01 -8.16
CA GLU A 122 5.48 -11.12 -7.75
C GLU A 122 4.67 -12.39 -7.47
N ALA A 123 3.47 -12.25 -6.90
CA ALA A 123 2.59 -13.38 -6.61
C ALA A 123 2.15 -14.09 -7.90
N TYR A 124 1.70 -13.34 -8.92
CA TYR A 124 1.35 -13.93 -10.21
C TYR A 124 2.58 -14.48 -10.96
N LEU A 125 3.72 -13.80 -10.89
CA LEU A 125 4.96 -14.30 -11.48
C LEU A 125 5.38 -15.64 -10.86
N ALA A 126 5.25 -15.80 -9.54
CA ALA A 126 5.56 -17.06 -8.87
C ALA A 126 4.66 -18.21 -9.34
N LEU A 127 3.37 -17.96 -9.59
CA LEU A 127 2.45 -18.95 -10.16
C LEU A 127 2.82 -19.32 -11.61
N GLU A 128 3.24 -18.34 -12.41
CA GLU A 128 3.69 -18.62 -13.78
C GLU A 128 4.97 -19.47 -13.79
N GLU A 129 5.92 -19.19 -12.90
CA GLU A 129 7.20 -19.91 -12.83
C GLU A 129 7.06 -21.35 -12.33
N LEU A 130 6.07 -21.66 -11.47
CA LEU A 130 5.98 -22.95 -10.77
C LEU A 130 4.71 -23.75 -11.07
N GLY A 131 3.75 -23.13 -11.73
CA GLY A 131 2.45 -23.72 -12.02
C GLY A 131 1.36 -23.28 -11.03
N PRO A 132 0.10 -23.28 -11.48
CA PRO A 132 -1.04 -22.72 -10.74
C PRO A 132 -1.38 -23.49 -9.47
N ASP A 133 -0.96 -24.75 -9.35
CA ASP A 133 -1.30 -25.61 -8.20
C ASP A 133 -0.28 -25.49 -7.05
N ALA A 134 0.76 -24.66 -7.20
CA ALA A 134 1.83 -24.53 -6.21
C ALA A 134 1.43 -23.62 -5.02
N PHE A 135 0.67 -22.55 -5.28
CA PHE A 135 0.26 -21.58 -4.26
C PHE A 135 -1.12 -21.01 -4.57
N ASP A 136 -1.79 -20.53 -3.53
CA ASP A 136 -3.01 -19.74 -3.64
C ASP A 136 -2.71 -18.25 -3.43
N ILE A 137 -3.27 -17.39 -4.29
CA ILE A 137 -3.27 -15.94 -4.06
C ILE A 137 -4.51 -15.59 -3.24
N VAL A 138 -4.28 -15.12 -2.01
CA VAL A 138 -5.34 -14.61 -1.13
C VAL A 138 -5.37 -13.09 -1.22
N THR A 139 -6.39 -12.57 -1.90
CA THR A 139 -6.65 -11.11 -2.00
C THR A 139 -7.39 -10.63 -0.75
N PRO A 140 -6.80 -9.76 0.09
CA PRO A 140 -7.46 -9.27 1.31
C PRO A 140 -8.60 -8.31 0.99
N THR A 141 -9.47 -8.01 1.96
CA THR A 141 -10.57 -7.05 1.75
C THR A 141 -10.13 -5.59 1.74
N LEU A 142 -8.92 -5.30 2.25
CA LEU A 142 -8.30 -3.97 2.30
C LEU A 142 -6.80 -4.11 2.05
N SER A 143 -6.24 -3.25 1.19
CA SER A 143 -4.81 -3.15 0.94
C SER A 143 -4.39 -1.70 0.70
N ILE A 144 -3.13 -1.46 0.34
CA ILE A 144 -2.60 -0.13 0.01
C ILE A 144 -2.36 -0.01 -1.49
N LEU A 145 -2.74 1.13 -2.07
CA LEU A 145 -2.35 1.51 -3.41
C LEU A 145 -0.85 1.81 -3.41
N ALA A 146 -0.07 0.92 -4.01
CA ALA A 146 1.35 1.11 -4.18
C ALA A 146 1.64 1.74 -5.54
N GLU A 147 2.40 2.84 -5.55
CA GLU A 147 2.66 3.66 -6.74
C GLU A 147 4.17 3.77 -6.98
N PRO A 148 4.81 2.80 -7.65
CA PRO A 148 6.26 2.81 -7.90
C PRO A 148 6.64 4.00 -8.80
N PRO A 149 7.37 5.02 -8.29
CA PRO A 149 7.67 6.21 -9.07
C PRO A 149 8.86 5.98 -10.00
N VAL A 150 8.83 6.62 -11.16
CA VAL A 150 9.98 6.72 -12.07
C VAL A 150 10.38 8.19 -12.22
N ALA A 151 11.69 8.45 -12.35
CA ALA A 151 12.22 9.80 -12.47
C ALA A 151 13.41 9.84 -13.43
N LEU A 152 13.49 10.92 -14.20
CA LEU A 152 14.69 11.26 -14.94
C LEU A 152 15.75 11.79 -13.97
N VAL A 153 17.02 11.50 -14.25
CA VAL A 153 18.16 12.08 -13.51
C VAL A 153 18.95 12.99 -14.47
N PRO A 154 18.54 14.27 -14.64
CA PRO A 154 19.06 15.13 -15.71
C PRO A 154 20.57 15.29 -15.67
N GLY A 155 21.16 15.55 -14.51
CA GLY A 155 22.61 15.75 -14.39
C GLY A 155 23.45 14.54 -14.81
N ASN A 156 22.92 13.32 -14.69
CA ASN A 156 23.57 12.12 -15.22
C ASN A 156 23.31 11.95 -16.71
N ALA A 157 22.09 12.24 -17.16
CA ALA A 157 21.68 12.01 -18.54
C ALA A 157 22.32 13.01 -19.52
N GLU A 158 22.40 14.27 -19.12
CA GLU A 158 23.10 15.33 -19.86
C GLU A 158 24.60 15.02 -19.98
N ARG A 159 25.25 14.67 -18.87
CA ARG A 159 26.68 14.32 -18.86
C ARG A 159 27.01 13.14 -19.76
N LYS A 160 26.09 12.19 -19.90
CA LYS A 160 26.22 11.01 -20.77
C LYS A 160 25.67 11.24 -22.19
N GLY A 161 25.15 12.43 -22.49
CA GLY A 161 24.58 12.75 -23.80
C GLY A 161 23.35 11.91 -24.18
N ASN A 162 22.63 11.35 -23.20
CA ASN A 162 21.47 10.47 -23.43
C ASN A 162 20.16 11.03 -22.88
N LEU A 163 20.09 12.35 -22.63
CA LEU A 163 18.90 13.02 -22.09
C LEU A 163 17.63 12.71 -22.89
N GLU A 164 17.70 12.87 -24.21
CA GLU A 164 16.55 12.64 -25.10
C GLU A 164 16.09 11.18 -25.07
N VAL A 165 17.02 10.22 -25.11
CA VAL A 165 16.71 8.79 -25.06
C VAL A 165 16.14 8.40 -23.69
N ALA A 166 16.69 8.94 -22.60
CA ALA A 166 16.21 8.68 -21.25
C ALA A 166 14.80 9.24 -21.01
N GLN A 167 14.51 10.43 -21.53
CA GLN A 167 13.16 10.99 -21.49
C GLN A 167 12.20 10.16 -22.33
N GLY A 168 12.59 9.81 -23.58
CA GLY A 168 11.79 8.97 -24.45
C GLY A 168 11.48 7.59 -23.86
N TYR A 169 12.43 7.00 -23.12
CA TYR A 169 12.19 5.76 -22.37
C TYR A 169 11.08 5.92 -21.33
N LEU A 170 11.12 6.98 -20.52
CA LEU A 170 10.10 7.23 -19.50
C LEU A 170 8.75 7.52 -20.13
N ASP A 171 8.70 8.34 -21.19
CA ASP A 171 7.47 8.65 -21.92
C ASP A 171 6.84 7.38 -22.51
N TYR A 172 7.68 6.45 -22.99
CA TYR A 172 7.22 5.18 -23.55
C TYR A 172 6.54 4.27 -22.52
N LEU A 173 6.92 4.33 -21.23
CA LEU A 173 6.24 3.58 -20.16
C LEU A 173 4.76 3.95 -20.05
N TYR A 174 4.40 5.20 -20.40
CA TYR A 174 3.03 5.71 -20.35
C TYR A 174 2.28 5.62 -21.69
N SER A 175 2.95 5.14 -22.75
CA SER A 175 2.29 4.85 -24.03
C SER A 175 1.32 3.67 -23.91
N ASP A 176 0.42 3.52 -24.88
CA ASP A 176 -0.51 2.39 -24.95
C ASP A 176 0.24 1.04 -24.90
N VAL A 177 1.36 0.95 -25.60
CA VAL A 177 2.21 -0.25 -25.61
C VAL A 177 2.85 -0.49 -24.24
N GLY A 178 3.39 0.56 -23.61
CA GLY A 178 3.97 0.47 -22.27
C GLY A 178 2.96 0.00 -21.22
N ARG A 179 1.74 0.54 -21.28
CA ARG A 179 0.63 0.15 -20.39
C ARG A 179 0.18 -1.30 -20.62
N ALA A 180 0.10 -1.75 -21.87
CA ALA A 180 -0.20 -3.15 -22.20
C ALA A 180 0.90 -4.10 -21.70
N ILE A 181 2.18 -3.73 -21.86
CA ILE A 181 3.31 -4.49 -21.34
C ILE A 181 3.26 -4.59 -19.81
N ALA A 182 2.94 -3.49 -19.11
CA ALA A 182 2.80 -3.49 -17.66
C ALA A 182 1.74 -4.50 -17.20
N ALA A 183 0.55 -4.46 -17.81
CA ALA A 183 -0.54 -5.41 -17.51
C ALA A 183 -0.15 -6.86 -17.78
N LYS A 184 0.48 -7.14 -18.92
CA LYS A 184 0.98 -8.46 -19.28
C LYS A 184 1.97 -9.02 -18.25
N ASN A 185 2.77 -8.14 -17.64
CA ASN A 185 3.73 -8.48 -16.59
C ASN A 185 3.16 -8.26 -15.18
N TYR A 186 1.84 -8.41 -15.02
CA TYR A 186 1.14 -8.46 -13.73
C TYR A 186 1.14 -7.15 -12.92
N TYR A 187 1.49 -6.01 -13.52
CA TYR A 187 1.31 -4.71 -12.90
C TYR A 187 -0.05 -4.14 -13.26
N ARG A 188 -0.75 -3.54 -12.29
CA ARG A 188 -1.96 -2.75 -12.59
C ARG A 188 -1.54 -1.49 -13.35
N PRO A 189 -1.89 -1.33 -14.65
CA PRO A 189 -1.54 -0.12 -15.38
C PRO A 189 -2.34 1.07 -14.84
N PHE A 190 -1.73 2.26 -14.80
CA PHE A 190 -2.43 3.49 -14.39
C PHE A 190 -3.71 3.74 -15.19
N ARG A 191 -3.76 3.25 -16.44
CA ARG A 191 -4.95 3.32 -17.28
C ARG A 191 -5.07 2.02 -18.08
N PRO A 192 -6.13 1.22 -17.90
CA PRO A 192 -6.18 -0.14 -18.43
C PRO A 192 -6.69 -0.25 -19.86
N GLU A 193 -7.13 0.82 -20.51
CA GLU A 193 -7.89 0.74 -21.78
C GLU A 193 -7.06 0.17 -22.95
N ALA A 194 -5.74 0.27 -22.87
CA ALA A 194 -4.81 -0.27 -23.88
C ALA A 194 -4.36 -1.72 -23.58
N ALA A 195 -4.67 -2.25 -22.40
CA ALA A 195 -4.27 -3.60 -22.00
C ALA A 195 -5.26 -4.67 -22.52
N ALA A 196 -4.79 -5.91 -22.64
CA ALA A 196 -5.66 -7.03 -22.97
C ALA A 196 -6.67 -7.27 -21.84
N ALA A 197 -7.92 -7.58 -22.19
CA ALA A 197 -8.98 -7.82 -21.21
C ALA A 197 -8.63 -8.97 -20.24
N GLU A 198 -7.93 -9.99 -20.74
CA GLU A 198 -7.45 -11.16 -19.98
C GLU A 198 -6.40 -10.77 -18.92
N ASP A 199 -5.54 -9.79 -19.23
CA ASP A 199 -4.53 -9.28 -18.31
C ASP A 199 -5.16 -8.44 -17.19
N ILE A 200 -6.27 -7.76 -17.49
CA ILE A 200 -7.02 -6.98 -16.50
C ILE A 200 -7.90 -7.88 -15.63
N ALA A 201 -8.54 -8.89 -16.22
CA ALA A 201 -9.51 -9.76 -15.54
C ALA A 201 -8.92 -10.62 -14.41
N ARG A 202 -7.59 -10.82 -14.37
CA ARG A 202 -6.94 -11.57 -13.28
C ARG A 202 -6.92 -10.81 -11.96
N PHE A 203 -6.92 -9.47 -12.00
CA PHE A 203 -6.77 -8.67 -10.79
C PHE A 203 -8.05 -8.67 -9.96
N GLY A 204 -7.94 -9.14 -8.71
CA GLY A 204 -9.04 -9.11 -7.76
C GLY A 204 -9.48 -7.68 -7.42
N GLU A 205 -10.76 -7.55 -7.06
CA GLU A 205 -11.28 -6.30 -6.49
C GLU A 205 -10.69 -6.06 -5.10
N LEU A 206 -10.28 -4.82 -4.85
CA LEU A 206 -9.63 -4.41 -3.61
C LEU A 206 -10.16 -3.06 -3.17
N ASN A 207 -10.39 -2.94 -1.87
CA ASN A 207 -10.47 -1.63 -1.25
C ASN A 207 -9.05 -1.14 -0.98
N LEU A 208 -8.71 0.04 -1.49
CA LEU A 208 -7.35 0.57 -1.37
C LEU A 208 -7.36 1.85 -0.54
N VAL A 209 -6.47 1.88 0.45
CA VAL A 209 -6.02 3.12 1.08
C VAL A 209 -4.81 3.65 0.33
N THR A 210 -4.49 4.91 0.50
CA THR A 210 -3.36 5.56 -0.16
C THR A 210 -2.34 6.06 0.86
N ILE A 211 -1.12 6.36 0.42
CA ILE A 211 -0.14 6.98 1.31
C ILE A 211 -0.61 8.35 1.85
N ALA A 212 -1.53 9.02 1.15
CA ALA A 212 -2.11 10.29 1.59
C ALA A 212 -2.92 10.13 2.90
N ASP A 213 -3.51 8.96 3.16
CA ASP A 213 -4.21 8.67 4.41
C ASP A 213 -3.27 8.61 5.65
N PHE A 214 -1.97 8.54 5.38
CA PHE A 214 -0.87 8.57 6.34
C PHE A 214 -0.07 9.89 6.31
N GLY A 215 -0.60 10.94 5.65
CA GLY A 215 0.07 12.24 5.53
C GLY A 215 1.08 12.32 4.38
N GLY A 216 1.18 11.28 3.54
CA GLY A 216 2.14 11.19 2.45
C GLY A 216 3.53 10.74 2.92
N TRP A 217 4.41 10.42 1.95
CA TRP A 217 5.74 9.85 2.23
C TRP A 217 6.62 10.74 3.13
N ARG A 218 6.46 12.07 3.08
CA ARG A 218 7.22 13.01 3.93
C ARG A 218 6.93 12.84 5.42
N GLU A 219 5.73 12.40 5.78
CA GLU A 219 5.34 12.11 7.17
C GLU A 219 5.53 10.62 7.49
N ALA A 220 5.05 9.75 6.60
CA ALA A 220 5.05 8.31 6.83
C ALA A 220 6.47 7.73 6.96
N GLN A 221 7.40 8.12 6.08
CA GLN A 221 8.76 7.56 6.08
C GLN A 221 9.50 7.78 7.40
N PRO A 222 9.71 9.02 7.91
CA PRO A 222 10.42 9.22 9.16
C PRO A 222 9.67 8.65 10.37
N ARG A 223 8.32 8.71 10.36
CA ARG A 223 7.49 8.21 11.47
C ARG A 223 7.59 6.70 11.63
N PHE A 224 7.43 5.96 10.54
CA PHE A 224 7.33 4.50 10.60
C PHE A 224 8.68 3.81 10.41
N PHE A 225 9.54 4.33 9.54
CA PHE A 225 10.74 3.65 9.04
C PHE A 225 12.05 4.44 9.24
N GLY A 226 12.01 5.61 9.87
CA GLY A 226 13.22 6.33 10.28
C GLY A 226 13.86 5.69 11.53
N ASP A 227 15.11 6.05 11.81
CA ASP A 227 15.83 5.57 13.00
C ASP A 227 15.02 5.87 14.29
N GLY A 228 14.76 4.83 15.09
CA GLY A 228 13.93 4.92 16.30
C GLY A 228 12.42 5.06 16.03
N GLY A 229 12.00 4.92 14.77
CA GLY A 229 10.62 4.97 14.34
C GLY A 229 9.79 3.79 14.84
N VAL A 230 8.52 3.75 14.43
CA VAL A 230 7.57 2.71 14.87
C VAL A 230 8.06 1.29 14.58
N PHE A 231 8.65 1.06 13.41
CA PHE A 231 9.18 -0.26 13.05
C PHE A 231 10.24 -0.74 14.04
N ASP A 232 11.23 0.09 14.37
CA ASP A 232 12.29 -0.27 15.32
C ASP A 232 11.75 -0.59 16.71
N GLN A 233 10.74 0.16 17.17
CA GLN A 233 10.07 -0.07 18.45
C GLN A 233 9.32 -1.41 18.46
N ILE A 234 8.64 -1.73 17.36
CA ILE A 234 7.94 -3.01 17.21
C ILE A 234 8.95 -4.17 17.16
N TYR A 235 9.99 -4.05 16.34
CA TYR A 235 10.97 -5.10 16.15
C TYR A 235 11.80 -5.38 17.41
N SER A 236 12.17 -4.32 18.14
CA SER A 236 12.89 -4.45 19.42
C SER A 236 12.03 -5.09 20.51
N SER A 237 10.70 -4.93 20.46
CA SER A 237 9.76 -5.53 21.40
C SER A 237 9.28 -6.93 21.01
N SER A 238 9.42 -7.34 19.75
CA SER A 238 9.13 -8.70 19.29
C SER A 238 10.30 -9.67 19.49
N THR A 239 11.51 -9.15 19.70
CA THR A 239 12.74 -9.95 19.92
C THR A 239 12.98 -10.32 21.39
N GLN A 240 12.13 -9.84 22.31
CA GLN A 240 12.07 -10.24 23.73
C GLN A 240 10.95 -11.26 23.96
#